data_AF-A0A3N7CN08-F1
#
_entry.id   AF-A0A3N7CN08-F1
#
_cell.length_a   1.000
_cell.length_b   1.000
_cell.length_c   1.000
_cell.angle_alpha   90.00
_cell.angle_beta   90.00
_cell.angle_gamma   90.00
#
_symmetry.space_group_name_H-M   'P 1'
#
loop_
_entity.id
_entity.type
_entity.pdbx_description
1 polymer ?
#
loop_
_entity_poly.entity_id
_entity_poly.type
_entity_poly.pdbx_seq_one_letter_code
_entity_poly.pdbx_strand_id
1 'polypeptide(L)'
;MKEDSLSRSYTIAFVAAFLIYLLRRYCFEMITANHGPLYYGLVYAVSLAMVIYLHIRYKQPNRFKVHLLALLYAGLLSFFVFYTSINIQMLCYAAVGESKTTVLKIDSVQSYRVKKTIEGSLIFVTYENQPIKFESSGANYFALRDKKQIKAVIGRAGANNFYVSKIYWKDGEKWKARATYWKYRLDFLKYVLAILLVMGLGGILIHRINKGREKQQKPKLDFKASPLKVILILFGVLMAIGLLLYLGLFLYMHFKYGFPKNT
;
A
#
# COMPACT_ATOMS: atom_id res chain seq x y z
N MET A 1 11.06 -28.63 6.11
CA MET A 1 10.76 -27.22 6.44
C MET A 1 9.38 -27.12 7.06
N LYS A 2 9.33 -26.73 8.35
CA LYS A 2 8.12 -26.63 9.19
C LYS A 2 7.22 -25.47 8.74
N GLU A 3 5.91 -25.58 8.97
CA GLU A 3 4.90 -24.52 8.73
C GLU A 3 5.34 -23.15 9.28
N ASP A 4 6.14 -23.14 10.35
CA ASP A 4 6.75 -21.94 10.95
C ASP A 4 7.52 -21.07 9.96
N SER A 5 8.22 -21.67 8.98
CA SER A 5 9.01 -20.90 8.01
C SER A 5 8.13 -20.08 7.06
N LEU A 6 6.94 -20.58 6.76
CA LEU A 6 6.02 -19.99 5.79
C LEU A 6 5.19 -18.87 6.45
N SER A 7 4.71 -19.13 7.67
CA SER A 7 4.07 -18.11 8.52
C SER A 7 5.00 -16.91 8.73
N ARG A 8 6.29 -17.16 9.00
CA ARG A 8 7.29 -16.09 9.12
C ARG A 8 7.47 -15.29 7.83
N SER A 9 7.53 -15.93 6.66
CA SER A 9 7.61 -15.21 5.37
C SER A 9 6.41 -14.31 5.12
N TYR A 10 5.19 -14.74 5.50
CA TYR A 10 4.00 -13.91 5.40
C TYR A 10 4.06 -12.70 6.33
N THR A 11 4.45 -12.92 7.59
CA THR A 11 4.59 -11.84 8.56
C THR A 11 5.62 -10.83 8.07
N ILE A 12 6.77 -11.30 7.57
CA ILE A 12 7.83 -10.43 7.03
C ILE A 12 7.30 -9.62 5.84
N ALA A 13 6.66 -10.26 4.86
CA ALA A 13 6.16 -9.57 3.69
C ALA A 13 5.03 -8.58 4.01
N PHE A 14 4.12 -8.94 4.92
CA PHE A 14 3.06 -8.06 5.39
C PHE A 14 3.63 -6.85 6.14
N VAL A 15 4.55 -7.08 7.08
CA VAL A 15 5.24 -6.02 7.82
C VAL A 15 6.02 -5.13 6.86
N ALA A 16 6.72 -5.70 5.88
CA ALA A 16 7.44 -4.93 4.87
C ALA A 16 6.52 -4.05 4.03
N ALA A 17 5.40 -4.59 3.53
CA ALA A 17 4.41 -3.82 2.77
C ALA A 17 3.80 -2.70 3.62
N PHE A 18 3.49 -2.99 4.88
CA PHE A 18 2.96 -2.03 5.83
C PHE A 18 3.96 -0.91 6.14
N LEU A 19 5.24 -1.24 6.33
CA LEU A 19 6.30 -0.27 6.54
C LEU A 19 6.51 0.61 5.30
N ILE A 20 6.54 0.03 4.09
CA ILE A 20 6.63 0.82 2.84
C ILE A 20 5.44 1.78 2.74
N TYR A 21 4.23 1.33 3.06
CA TYR A 21 3.04 2.18 3.10
C TYR A 21 3.19 3.35 4.08
N LEU A 22 3.61 3.07 5.31
CA LEU A 22 3.80 4.09 6.34
C LEU A 22 4.89 5.10 5.96
N LEU A 23 6.01 4.61 5.44
CA LEU A 23 7.11 5.46 5.03
C LEU A 23 6.73 6.32 3.81
N ARG A 24 5.97 5.81 2.83
CA ARG A 24 5.38 6.63 1.75
C ARG A 24 4.57 7.78 2.32
N ARG A 25 3.66 7.47 3.25
CA ARG A 25 2.79 8.47 3.91
C ARG A 25 3.58 9.49 4.72
N TYR A 26 4.74 9.12 5.22
CA TYR A 26 5.63 10.01 5.96
C TYR A 26 6.43 10.91 5.02
N CYS A 27 6.94 10.39 3.91
CA CYS A 27 7.77 11.13 2.96
C CYS A 27 6.96 12.06 2.05
N PHE A 28 5.72 11.66 1.71
CA PHE A 28 4.92 12.33 0.70
C PHE A 28 3.49 12.59 1.20
N GLU A 29 3.09 13.85 1.11
CA GLU A 29 1.69 14.26 1.29
C GLU A 29 0.85 13.92 0.05
N MET A 30 1.44 14.05 -1.14
CA MET A 30 0.78 13.73 -2.41
C MET A 30 1.78 13.17 -3.43
N ILE A 31 1.31 12.28 -4.30
CA ILE A 31 2.07 11.77 -5.45
C ILE A 31 1.20 11.76 -6.70
N THR A 32 1.78 12.00 -7.87
CA THR A 32 0.99 11.99 -9.12
C THR A 32 0.35 10.63 -9.37
N ALA A 33 -0.91 10.63 -9.81
CA ALA A 33 -1.69 9.44 -10.13
C ALA A 33 -1.58 9.01 -11.60
N ASN A 34 -0.37 9.09 -12.19
CA ASN A 34 -0.12 8.87 -13.62
C ASN A 34 0.26 7.42 -13.98
N HIS A 35 0.07 6.46 -13.07
CA HIS A 35 0.36 5.06 -13.33
C HIS A 35 -0.80 4.43 -14.10
N GLY A 36 -0.73 4.54 -15.43
CA GLY A 36 -1.76 4.05 -16.33
C GLY A 36 -1.89 2.52 -16.34
N PRO A 37 -3.01 1.99 -16.90
CA PRO A 37 -3.28 0.56 -16.97
C PRO A 37 -2.20 -0.23 -17.72
N LEU A 38 -1.46 0.43 -18.63
CA LEU A 38 -0.36 -0.18 -19.37
C LEU A 38 0.82 -0.57 -18.47
N TYR A 39 1.22 0.29 -17.53
CA TYR A 39 2.30 -0.04 -16.58
C TYR A 39 1.89 -1.20 -15.68
N TYR A 40 0.64 -1.18 -15.17
CA TYR A 40 0.10 -2.32 -14.42
C TYR A 40 0.05 -3.60 -15.25
N GLY A 41 -0.37 -3.52 -16.52
CA GLY A 41 -0.42 -4.64 -17.45
C GLY A 41 0.95 -5.27 -17.67
N LEU A 42 2.02 -4.47 -17.80
CA LEU A 42 3.40 -4.96 -17.90
C LEU A 42 3.85 -5.67 -16.61
N VAL A 43 3.59 -5.07 -15.44
CA VAL A 43 3.91 -5.70 -14.16
C VAL A 43 3.16 -7.03 -13.98
N TYR A 44 1.88 -7.06 -14.41
CA TYR A 44 1.08 -8.27 -14.40
C TYR A 44 1.63 -9.35 -15.35
N ALA A 45 2.00 -8.99 -16.57
CA ALA A 45 2.58 -9.93 -17.54
C ALA A 45 3.87 -10.57 -17.03
N VAL A 46 4.77 -9.78 -16.44
CA VAL A 46 6.02 -10.28 -15.83
C VAL A 46 5.72 -11.20 -14.64
N SER A 47 4.79 -10.80 -13.77
CA SER A 47 4.37 -11.60 -12.61
C SER A 47 3.75 -12.92 -13.06
N LEU A 48 2.92 -12.90 -14.10
CA LEU A 48 2.29 -14.08 -14.68
C LEU A 48 3.33 -15.01 -15.31
N ALA A 49 4.28 -14.49 -16.09
CA ALA A 49 5.36 -15.28 -16.68
C ALA A 49 6.20 -15.97 -15.60
N MET A 50 6.54 -15.26 -14.52
CA MET A 50 7.27 -15.81 -13.37
C MET A 50 6.48 -16.93 -12.69
N VAL A 51 5.18 -16.74 -12.48
CA VAL A 51 4.32 -17.77 -11.87
C VAL A 51 4.18 -18.99 -12.80
N ILE A 52 4.00 -18.79 -14.11
CA ILE A 52 3.95 -19.87 -15.11
C ILE A 52 5.25 -20.67 -15.10
N TYR A 53 6.40 -20.00 -15.13
CA TYR A 53 7.71 -20.66 -15.06
C TYR A 53 7.85 -21.56 -13.83
N LEU A 54 7.46 -21.04 -12.66
CA LEU A 54 7.49 -21.83 -11.41
C LEU A 54 6.50 -23.00 -11.48
N HIS A 55 5.33 -22.81 -12.07
CA HIS A 55 4.35 -23.89 -12.22
C HIS A 55 4.83 -25.02 -13.15
N ILE A 56 5.47 -24.69 -14.27
CA ILE A 56 6.08 -25.67 -15.18
C ILE A 56 7.20 -26.43 -14.46
N ARG A 57 8.05 -25.71 -13.72
CA ARG A 57 9.21 -26.30 -13.03
C ARG A 57 8.83 -27.29 -11.92
N TYR A 58 7.73 -27.04 -11.20
CA TYR A 58 7.34 -27.83 -10.03
C TYR A 58 6.19 -28.83 -10.29
N LYS A 59 5.87 -29.11 -11.57
CA LYS A 59 4.93 -30.15 -12.07
C LYS A 59 3.86 -30.60 -11.05
N GLN A 60 2.77 -29.84 -10.93
CA GLN A 60 1.65 -30.22 -10.06
C GLN A 60 0.63 -31.12 -10.77
N PRO A 61 0.07 -32.13 -10.07
CA PRO A 61 -0.80 -33.15 -10.67
C PRO A 61 -2.24 -32.68 -10.99
N ASN A 62 -2.71 -31.57 -10.43
CA ASN A 62 -4.13 -31.16 -10.54
C ASN A 62 -4.33 -29.86 -11.35
N ARG A 63 -4.44 -29.99 -12.68
CA ARG A 63 -4.41 -28.88 -13.65
C ARG A 63 -5.36 -27.72 -13.32
N PHE A 64 -6.63 -27.97 -12.99
CA PHE A 64 -7.61 -26.90 -12.76
C PHE A 64 -7.30 -26.05 -11.51
N LYS A 65 -7.08 -26.71 -10.36
CA LYS A 65 -6.73 -26.01 -9.11
C LYS A 65 -5.41 -25.25 -9.26
N VAL A 66 -4.49 -25.80 -10.03
CA VAL A 66 -3.15 -25.24 -10.31
C VAL A 66 -3.24 -23.98 -11.18
N HIS A 67 -4.05 -23.98 -12.23
CA HIS A 67 -4.26 -22.78 -13.06
C HIS A 67 -4.98 -21.65 -12.31
N LEU A 68 -5.98 -21.99 -11.49
CA LEU A 68 -6.67 -21.00 -10.65
C LEU A 68 -5.73 -20.38 -9.59
N LEU A 69 -4.91 -21.20 -8.93
CA LEU A 69 -3.88 -20.72 -8.00
C LEU A 69 -2.86 -19.83 -8.71
N ALA A 70 -2.41 -20.21 -9.91
CA ALA A 70 -1.45 -19.44 -10.69
C ALA A 70 -1.97 -18.03 -11.01
N LEU A 71 -3.22 -17.90 -11.45
CA LEU A 71 -3.86 -16.60 -11.70
C LEU A 71 -3.94 -15.75 -10.44
N LEU A 72 -4.35 -16.36 -9.33
CA LEU A 72 -4.48 -15.66 -8.05
C LEU A 72 -3.10 -15.19 -7.52
N TYR A 73 -2.06 -15.99 -7.70
CA TYR A 73 -0.68 -15.61 -7.34
C TYR A 73 -0.09 -14.55 -8.25
N ALA A 74 -0.32 -14.65 -9.56
CA ALA A 74 0.11 -13.63 -10.50
C ALA A 74 -0.52 -12.28 -10.15
N GLY A 75 -1.82 -12.27 -9.83
CA GLY A 75 -2.53 -11.05 -9.41
C GLY A 75 -2.05 -10.46 -8.09
N LEU A 76 -1.78 -11.31 -7.08
CA LEU A 76 -1.20 -10.85 -5.81
C LEU A 76 0.21 -10.30 -6.03
N LEU A 77 1.08 -11.06 -6.69
CA LEU A 77 2.46 -10.66 -6.95
C LEU A 77 2.50 -9.35 -7.75
N SER A 78 1.68 -9.23 -8.79
CA SER A 78 1.63 -8.01 -9.62
C SER A 78 1.17 -6.81 -8.83
N PHE A 79 0.16 -6.95 -7.97
CA PHE A 79 -0.32 -5.88 -7.10
C PHE A 79 0.80 -5.36 -6.20
N PHE A 80 1.53 -6.26 -5.54
CA PHE A 80 2.62 -5.89 -4.65
C PHE A 80 3.82 -5.29 -5.38
N VAL A 81 4.24 -5.89 -6.49
CA VAL A 81 5.37 -5.39 -7.29
C VAL A 81 5.04 -4.01 -7.82
N PHE A 82 3.82 -3.80 -8.35
CA PHE A 82 3.36 -2.52 -8.85
C PHE A 82 3.34 -1.47 -7.74
N TYR A 83 2.75 -1.80 -6.58
CA TYR A 83 2.69 -0.89 -5.45
C TYR A 83 4.09 -0.52 -4.96
N THR A 84 4.97 -1.50 -4.81
CA THR A 84 6.33 -1.30 -4.29
C THR A 84 7.19 -0.53 -5.30
N SER A 85 7.11 -0.83 -6.59
CA SER A 85 7.90 -0.18 -7.63
C SER A 85 7.56 1.30 -7.74
N ILE A 86 6.27 1.65 -7.71
CA ILE A 86 5.82 3.05 -7.70
C ILE A 86 6.43 3.81 -6.52
N ASN A 87 6.31 3.24 -5.32
CA ASN A 87 6.78 3.92 -4.12
C ASN A 87 8.32 4.06 -4.12
N ILE A 88 9.06 3.01 -4.48
CA ILE A 88 10.52 3.07 -4.60
C ILE A 88 10.93 4.10 -5.65
N GLN A 89 10.30 4.09 -6.82
CA GLN A 89 10.60 5.02 -7.90
C GLN A 89 10.39 6.47 -7.45
N MET A 90 9.27 6.79 -6.80
CA MET A 90 9.01 8.12 -6.27
C MET A 90 10.03 8.52 -5.20
N LEU A 91 10.46 7.58 -4.35
CA LEU A 91 11.47 7.84 -3.34
C LEU A 91 12.86 8.09 -3.94
N CYS A 92 13.27 7.30 -4.93
CA CYS A 92 14.51 7.52 -5.68
C CYS A 92 14.53 8.92 -6.31
N TYR A 93 13.44 9.30 -6.96
CA TYR A 93 13.36 10.62 -7.56
C TYR A 93 13.32 11.74 -6.52
N ALA A 94 12.69 11.54 -5.37
CA ALA A 94 12.73 12.52 -4.30
C ALA A 94 14.14 12.67 -3.70
N ALA A 95 14.93 11.59 -3.67
CA ALA A 95 16.28 11.60 -3.12
C ALA A 95 17.30 12.31 -4.02
N VAL A 96 17.07 12.31 -5.33
CA VAL A 96 17.99 12.88 -6.33
C VAL A 96 17.46 14.18 -6.93
N GLY A 97 16.14 14.34 -7.00
CA GLY A 97 15.48 15.46 -7.66
C GLY A 97 15.39 16.71 -6.80
N GLU A 98 15.38 17.86 -7.47
CA GLU A 98 15.15 19.14 -6.82
C GLU A 98 13.68 19.31 -6.44
N SER A 99 13.45 19.97 -5.31
CA SER A 99 12.13 20.38 -4.86
C SER A 99 12.11 21.88 -4.60
N LYS A 100 10.99 22.52 -4.89
CA LYS A 100 10.81 23.96 -4.67
C LYS A 100 9.53 24.23 -3.89
N THR A 101 9.59 25.25 -3.04
CA THR A 101 8.40 25.76 -2.35
C THR A 101 7.63 26.64 -3.33
N THR A 102 6.36 26.32 -3.56
CA THR A 102 5.49 27.07 -4.47
C THR A 102 4.05 27.15 -3.94
N VAL A 103 3.22 27.94 -4.60
CA VAL A 103 1.77 27.95 -4.39
C VAL A 103 1.12 27.19 -5.55
N LEU A 104 0.46 26.08 -5.22
CA LEU A 104 -0.32 25.28 -6.16
C LEU A 104 -1.76 25.77 -6.17
N LYS A 105 -2.31 26.04 -7.36
CA LYS A 105 -3.74 26.31 -7.54
C LYS A 105 -4.49 24.98 -7.55
N ILE A 106 -5.51 24.87 -6.70
CA ILE A 106 -6.36 23.68 -6.63
C ILE A 106 -7.57 23.93 -7.52
N ASP A 107 -7.69 23.12 -8.56
CA ASP A 107 -8.80 23.20 -9.52
C ASP A 107 -10.01 22.44 -8.98
N SER A 108 -9.78 21.25 -8.42
CA SER A 108 -10.81 20.47 -7.74
C SER A 108 -10.23 19.41 -6.80
N VAL A 109 -11.04 18.97 -5.84
CA VAL A 109 -10.70 17.88 -4.92
C VAL A 109 -11.82 16.84 -4.94
N GLN A 110 -11.50 15.63 -5.37
CA GLN A 110 -12.43 14.51 -5.42
C GLN A 110 -12.07 13.49 -4.35
N SER A 111 -13.08 12.92 -3.69
CA SER A 111 -12.86 11.81 -2.76
C SER A 111 -12.76 10.49 -3.53
N TYR A 112 -11.72 9.70 -3.27
CA TYR A 112 -11.69 8.30 -3.68
C TYR A 112 -12.48 7.47 -2.66
N ARG A 113 -13.65 7.00 -3.08
CA ARG A 113 -14.58 6.26 -2.22
C ARG A 113 -14.58 4.77 -2.57
N VAL A 114 -14.46 3.92 -1.54
CA VAL A 114 -14.80 2.50 -1.63
C VAL A 114 -16.10 2.32 -0.85
N LYS A 115 -17.20 2.09 -1.59
CA LYS A 115 -18.57 2.10 -1.04
C LYS A 115 -18.87 3.41 -0.30
N LYS A 116 -19.21 3.34 0.99
CA LYS A 116 -19.53 4.48 1.85
C LYS A 116 -18.30 5.06 2.57
N THR A 117 -17.08 4.62 2.25
CA THR A 117 -15.86 5.03 2.97
C THR A 117 -14.92 5.80 2.06
N ILE A 118 -14.37 6.91 2.55
CA ILE A 118 -13.33 7.68 1.85
C ILE A 118 -11.98 7.03 2.18
N GLU A 119 -11.34 6.44 1.18
CA GLU A 119 -10.04 5.78 1.31
C GLU A 119 -8.88 6.73 0.99
N GLY A 120 -9.13 7.69 0.10
CA GLY A 120 -8.13 8.66 -0.35
C GLY A 120 -8.76 9.89 -0.99
N SER A 121 -7.92 10.75 -1.54
CA SER A 121 -8.34 11.89 -2.35
C SER A 121 -7.58 11.96 -3.66
N LEU A 122 -8.24 12.52 -4.66
CA LEU A 122 -7.65 12.97 -5.90
C LEU A 122 -7.70 14.49 -5.90
N ILE A 123 -6.54 15.13 -5.98
CA ILE A 123 -6.38 16.58 -5.94
C ILE A 123 -5.89 17.00 -7.32
N PHE A 124 -6.70 17.79 -8.01
CA PHE A 124 -6.37 18.34 -9.32
C PHE A 124 -5.80 19.72 -9.11
N VAL A 125 -4.58 19.93 -9.60
CA VAL A 125 -3.90 21.22 -9.51
C VAL A 125 -3.33 21.61 -10.86
N THR A 126 -3.21 22.91 -11.07
CA THR A 126 -2.49 23.45 -12.23
C THR A 126 -1.12 23.94 -11.76
N TYR A 127 -0.06 23.45 -12.40
CA TYR A 127 1.33 23.80 -12.10
C TYR A 127 2.12 23.90 -13.40
N GLU A 128 2.83 25.02 -13.59
CA GLU A 128 3.58 25.30 -14.83
C GLU A 128 2.70 25.15 -16.09
N ASN A 129 1.45 25.62 -16.02
CA ASN A 129 0.42 25.49 -17.07
C ASN A 129 0.04 24.05 -17.46
N GLN A 130 0.42 23.06 -16.65
CA GLN A 130 0.05 21.66 -16.83
C GLN A 130 -0.95 21.22 -15.76
N PRO A 131 -2.05 20.55 -16.13
CA PRO A 131 -2.94 19.93 -15.17
C PRO A 131 -2.27 18.69 -14.58
N ILE A 132 -2.13 18.66 -13.26
CA ILE A 132 -1.55 17.53 -12.52
C ILE A 132 -2.61 16.95 -11.61
N LYS A 133 -2.71 15.62 -11.66
CA LYS A 133 -3.58 14.83 -10.80
C LYS A 133 -2.75 14.17 -9.71
N PHE A 134 -3.01 14.53 -8.46
CA PHE A 134 -2.36 13.97 -7.29
C PHE A 134 -3.26 12.99 -6.54
N GLU A 135 -2.72 11.83 -6.14
CA GLU A 135 -3.30 10.97 -5.12
C GLU A 135 -2.80 11.39 -3.74
N SER A 136 -3.73 11.50 -2.78
CA SER A 136 -3.43 11.89 -1.41
C SER A 136 -4.31 11.18 -0.39
N SER A 137 -4.10 11.46 0.90
CA SER A 137 -4.81 10.83 2.01
C SER A 137 -6.28 11.25 2.08
N GLY A 138 -7.12 10.43 2.71
CA GLY A 138 -8.48 10.82 3.03
C GLY A 138 -8.55 12.00 4.02
N ALA A 139 -7.55 12.21 4.87
CA ALA A 139 -7.48 13.40 5.71
C ALA A 139 -7.27 14.68 4.88
N ASN A 140 -6.43 14.60 3.83
CA ASN A 140 -6.18 15.74 2.94
C ASN A 140 -7.41 16.10 2.12
N TYR A 141 -8.33 15.16 1.84
CA TYR A 141 -9.66 15.49 1.30
C TYR A 141 -10.37 16.54 2.17
N PHE A 142 -10.51 16.26 3.46
CA PHE A 142 -11.22 17.13 4.39
C PHE A 142 -10.51 18.47 4.62
N ALA A 143 -9.18 18.49 4.52
CA ALA A 143 -8.41 19.72 4.66
C ALA A 143 -8.47 20.62 3.41
N LEU A 144 -8.59 20.02 2.22
CA LEU A 144 -8.38 20.73 0.94
C LEU A 144 -9.64 20.96 0.12
N ARG A 145 -10.74 20.24 0.38
CA ARG A 145 -11.95 20.31 -0.45
C ARG A 145 -12.53 21.71 -0.65
N ASP A 146 -12.31 22.61 0.31
CA ASP A 146 -12.82 23.98 0.31
C ASP A 146 -11.72 25.02 0.01
N LYS A 147 -10.53 24.56 -0.43
CA LYS A 147 -9.37 25.42 -0.71
C LYS A 147 -9.18 25.62 -2.20
N LYS A 148 -8.85 26.86 -2.59
CA LYS A 148 -8.50 27.22 -3.98
C LYS A 148 -7.00 27.16 -4.27
N GLN A 149 -6.17 27.19 -3.23
CA GLN A 149 -4.72 27.14 -3.36
C GLN A 149 -4.06 26.62 -2.10
N ILE A 150 -2.85 26.08 -2.23
CA ILE A 150 -2.00 25.64 -1.12
C ILE A 150 -0.55 26.02 -1.35
N LYS A 151 0.14 26.42 -0.28
CA LYS A 151 1.60 26.51 -0.29
C LYS A 151 2.17 25.13 -0.02
N ALA A 152 3.04 24.63 -0.89
CA ALA A 152 3.55 23.28 -0.83
C ALA A 152 5.00 23.20 -1.35
N VAL A 153 5.73 22.19 -0.88
CA VAL A 153 7.02 21.79 -1.45
C VAL A 153 6.75 20.73 -2.50
N ILE A 154 6.91 21.10 -3.78
CA ILE A 154 6.71 20.22 -4.93
C ILE A 154 8.07 19.88 -5.55
N GLY A 155 8.26 18.61 -5.90
CA GLY A 155 9.43 18.14 -6.64
C GLY A 155 9.02 17.29 -7.84
N ARG A 156 9.96 17.10 -8.76
CA ARG A 156 9.74 16.32 -9.99
C ARG A 156 10.21 14.87 -9.79
N ALA A 157 9.40 13.92 -10.24
CA ALA A 157 9.64 12.48 -10.20
C ALA A 157 9.68 11.84 -11.60
N GLY A 158 10.71 12.19 -12.37
CA GLY A 158 10.85 11.79 -13.77
C GLY A 158 10.10 12.73 -14.73
N ALA A 159 9.87 12.30 -15.97
CA ALA A 159 9.39 13.19 -17.03
C ALA A 159 8.02 13.84 -16.72
N ASN A 160 7.05 13.04 -16.26
CA ASN A 160 5.65 13.45 -16.10
C ASN A 160 5.04 13.09 -14.73
N ASN A 161 5.87 12.83 -13.71
CA ASN A 161 5.36 12.68 -12.35
C ASN A 161 5.94 13.75 -11.44
N PHE A 162 5.18 14.08 -10.43
CA PHE A 162 5.50 15.05 -9.41
C PHE A 162 5.16 14.46 -8.05
N TYR A 163 5.80 14.98 -7.02
CA TYR A 163 5.49 14.64 -5.65
C TYR A 163 5.38 15.93 -4.83
N VAL A 164 4.54 15.88 -3.81
CA VAL A 164 4.44 16.92 -2.78
C VAL A 164 4.93 16.31 -1.48
N SER A 165 6.09 16.74 -1.00
CA SER A 165 6.68 16.25 0.25
C SER A 165 6.06 16.92 1.47
N LYS A 166 5.70 18.21 1.35
CA LYS A 166 5.15 19.00 2.45
C LYS A 166 4.08 19.96 1.96
N ILE A 167 3.00 20.08 2.72
CA ILE A 167 2.00 21.13 2.59
C ILE A 167 2.12 22.02 3.82
N TYR A 168 2.15 23.33 3.62
CA TYR A 168 2.17 24.30 4.71
C TYR A 168 0.73 24.56 5.15
N TRP A 169 0.36 23.88 6.24
CA TRP A 169 -0.95 24.00 6.86
C TRP A 169 -0.99 25.21 7.80
N LYS A 170 -2.18 25.78 8.00
CA LYS A 170 -2.40 26.67 9.15
C LYS A 170 -2.40 25.84 10.45
N ASP A 171 -2.08 26.49 11.56
CA ASP A 171 -2.04 25.82 12.87
C ASP A 171 -3.36 25.09 13.17
N GLY A 172 -3.25 23.83 13.60
CA GLY A 172 -4.39 22.97 13.93
C GLY A 172 -5.22 22.46 12.74
N GLU A 173 -5.06 23.01 11.53
CA GLU A 173 -5.86 22.65 10.35
C GLU A 173 -5.73 21.17 9.98
N LYS A 174 -4.47 20.69 9.93
CA LYS A 174 -4.16 19.28 9.65
C LYS A 174 -4.74 18.35 10.70
N TRP A 175 -4.68 18.76 11.98
CA TRP A 175 -5.20 17.95 13.08
C TRP A 175 -6.73 17.85 13.05
N LYS A 176 -7.41 18.98 12.83
CA LYS A 176 -8.87 19.02 12.65
C LYS A 176 -9.33 18.16 11.48
N ALA A 177 -8.62 18.20 10.36
CA ALA A 177 -8.92 17.36 9.20
C ALA A 177 -8.73 15.86 9.51
N ARG A 178 -7.65 15.50 10.21
CA ARG A 178 -7.42 14.12 10.67
C ARG A 178 -8.50 13.63 11.63
N ALA A 179 -8.88 14.45 12.61
CA ALA A 179 -9.96 14.12 13.54
C ALA A 179 -11.29 13.92 12.82
N THR A 180 -11.62 14.80 11.87
CA THR A 180 -12.84 14.69 11.05
C THR A 180 -12.84 13.41 10.21
N TYR A 181 -11.71 13.09 9.58
CA TYR A 181 -11.53 11.86 8.83
C TYR A 181 -11.70 10.61 9.70
N TRP A 182 -11.09 10.59 10.89
CA TRP A 182 -11.19 9.46 11.80
C TRP A 182 -12.60 9.31 12.38
N LYS A 183 -13.28 10.41 12.72
CA LYS A 183 -14.68 10.38 13.14
C LYS A 183 -15.55 9.72 12.06
N TYR A 184 -15.41 10.18 10.81
CA TYR A 184 -16.10 9.59 9.66
C TYR A 184 -15.80 8.10 9.49
N ARG A 185 -14.53 7.70 9.66
CA ARG A 185 -14.08 6.32 9.48
C ARG A 185 -14.54 5.41 10.62
N LEU A 186 -14.53 5.88 11.86
CA LEU A 186 -15.05 5.18 13.04
C LEU A 186 -16.55 4.98 12.95
N ASP A 187 -17.29 5.96 12.42
CA ASP A 187 -18.73 5.82 12.18
C ASP A 187 -19.07 4.70 11.20
N PHE A 188 -18.18 4.39 10.25
CA PHE A 188 -18.31 3.21 9.41
C PHE A 188 -17.81 1.93 10.11
N LEU A 189 -16.62 2.02 10.73
CA LEU A 189 -15.96 0.91 11.39
C LEU A 189 -16.77 0.36 12.56
N LYS A 190 -17.64 1.13 13.22
CA LYS A 190 -18.47 0.64 14.33
C LYS A 190 -19.30 -0.60 13.97
N TYR A 191 -19.81 -0.67 12.74
CA TYR A 191 -20.55 -1.84 12.26
C TYR A 191 -19.63 -3.03 12.02
N VAL A 192 -18.45 -2.80 11.43
CA VAL A 192 -17.45 -3.85 11.20
C VAL A 192 -16.91 -4.39 12.53
N LEU A 193 -16.60 -3.50 13.48
CA LEU A 193 -16.18 -3.85 14.83
C LEU A 193 -17.28 -4.63 15.54
N ALA A 194 -18.54 -4.22 15.46
CA ALA A 194 -19.65 -4.96 16.06
C ALA A 194 -19.74 -6.39 15.51
N ILE A 195 -19.62 -6.57 14.19
CA ILE A 195 -19.58 -7.91 13.57
C ILE A 195 -18.38 -8.73 14.06
N LEU A 196 -17.17 -8.14 14.06
CA LEU A 196 -15.97 -8.83 14.54
C LEU A 196 -16.06 -9.20 16.02
N LEU A 197 -16.70 -8.36 16.83
CA LEU A 197 -16.89 -8.57 18.26
C LEU A 197 -17.92 -9.68 18.50
N VAL A 198 -19.02 -9.71 17.75
CA VAL A 198 -19.99 -10.82 17.75
C VAL A 198 -19.35 -12.13 17.30
N MET A 199 -18.56 -12.11 16.22
CA MET A 199 -17.82 -13.28 15.73
C MET A 199 -16.78 -13.76 16.75
N GLY A 200 -16.06 -12.83 17.39
CA GLY A 200 -15.06 -13.14 18.42
C GLY A 200 -15.70 -13.74 19.67
N LEU A 201 -16.75 -13.11 20.20
CA LEU A 201 -17.52 -13.64 21.34
C LEU A 201 -18.18 -14.97 21.02
N GLY A 202 -18.78 -15.11 19.84
CA GLY A 202 -19.36 -16.36 19.34
C GLY A 202 -18.30 -17.45 19.19
N GLY A 203 -17.12 -17.12 18.66
CA GLY A 203 -15.98 -18.03 18.56
C GLY A 203 -15.44 -18.47 19.93
N ILE A 204 -15.37 -17.56 20.91
CA ILE A 204 -15.00 -17.88 22.29
C ILE A 204 -16.07 -18.76 22.95
N LEU A 205 -17.36 -18.48 22.75
CA LEU A 205 -18.45 -19.31 23.25
C LEU A 205 -18.41 -20.71 22.64
N ILE A 206 -18.30 -20.81 21.31
CA ILE A 206 -18.20 -22.09 20.59
C ILE A 206 -16.95 -22.85 21.03
N HIS A 207 -15.81 -22.18 21.23
CA HIS A 207 -14.59 -22.81 21.72
C HIS A 207 -14.74 -23.31 23.16
N ARG A 208 -15.42 -22.56 24.04
CA ARG A 208 -15.72 -23.00 25.41
C ARG A 208 -16.71 -24.18 25.45
N ILE A 209 -17.72 -24.19 24.57
CA ILE A 209 -18.71 -25.28 24.45
C ILE A 209 -18.09 -26.53 23.82
N ASN A 210 -17.26 -26.38 22.79
CA ASN A 210 -16.58 -27.50 22.11
C ASN A 210 -15.28 -27.93 22.81
N LYS A 211 -14.93 -27.37 23.98
CA LYS A 211 -13.71 -27.71 24.72
C LYS A 211 -13.66 -29.19 25.18
N GLY A 212 -14.80 -29.90 25.12
CA GLY A 212 -14.92 -31.34 25.39
C GLY A 212 -15.08 -32.25 24.16
N ARG A 213 -15.06 -31.73 22.92
CA ARG A 213 -15.12 -32.57 21.71
C ARG A 213 -13.70 -32.84 21.18
N GLU A 214 -13.41 -34.10 20.89
CA GLU A 214 -12.13 -34.55 20.33
C GLU A 214 -11.68 -33.64 19.17
N LYS A 215 -10.40 -33.28 19.19
CA LYS A 215 -9.76 -32.48 18.14
C LYS A 215 -9.87 -33.24 16.81
N GLN A 216 -10.90 -32.96 16.03
CA GLN A 216 -10.89 -33.29 14.60
C GLN A 216 -9.63 -32.68 14.01
N GLN A 217 -8.72 -33.56 13.56
CA GLN A 217 -7.47 -33.16 12.94
C GLN A 217 -7.83 -32.29 11.74
N LYS A 218 -7.54 -30.99 11.84
CA LYS A 218 -7.62 -30.07 10.71
C LYS A 218 -6.81 -30.71 9.57
N PRO A 219 -7.34 -30.73 8.33
CA PRO A 219 -6.60 -31.30 7.21
C PRO A 219 -5.25 -30.61 7.14
N LYS A 220 -4.19 -31.37 7.42
CA LYS A 220 -2.83 -30.90 7.22
C LYS A 220 -2.69 -30.71 5.72
N LEU A 221 -2.67 -29.46 5.28
CA LEU A 221 -2.30 -29.14 3.92
C LEU A 221 -0.86 -29.65 3.73
N ASP A 222 -0.71 -30.77 3.03
CA ASP A 222 0.60 -31.37 2.83
C ASP A 222 1.37 -30.56 1.76
N PHE A 223 2.05 -29.52 2.24
CA PHE A 223 2.80 -28.57 1.42
C PHE A 223 4.25 -29.00 1.18
N LYS A 224 4.61 -30.28 1.34
CA LYS A 224 6.02 -30.72 1.29
C LYS A 224 6.73 -30.47 -0.05
N ALA A 225 6.01 -30.42 -1.18
CA ALA A 225 6.57 -30.16 -2.51
C ALA A 225 5.78 -29.09 -3.32
N SER A 226 5.16 -28.13 -2.63
CA SER A 226 4.27 -27.18 -3.31
C SER A 226 5.06 -25.99 -3.91
N PRO A 227 4.89 -25.65 -5.21
CA PRO A 227 5.44 -24.46 -5.86
C PRO A 227 5.12 -23.17 -5.08
N LEU A 228 4.03 -23.22 -4.31
CA LEU A 228 3.58 -22.20 -3.37
C LEU A 228 4.67 -21.78 -2.38
N LYS A 229 5.49 -22.70 -1.88
CA LYS A 229 6.60 -22.37 -0.97
C LYS A 229 7.64 -21.49 -1.66
N VAL A 230 7.98 -21.82 -2.90
CA VAL A 230 9.03 -21.12 -3.66
C VAL A 230 8.56 -19.73 -4.06
N ILE A 231 7.31 -19.61 -4.54
CA ILE A 231 6.67 -18.32 -4.83
C ILE A 231 6.64 -17.42 -3.58
N LEU A 232 6.30 -17.99 -2.41
CA LEU A 232 6.23 -17.22 -1.16
C LEU A 232 7.58 -16.81 -0.61
N ILE A 233 8.60 -17.66 -0.74
CA ILE A 233 9.97 -17.31 -0.35
C ILE A 233 10.49 -16.21 -1.27
N LEU A 234 10.33 -16.35 -2.59
CA LEU A 234 10.67 -15.30 -3.56
C LEU A 234 9.94 -14.00 -3.24
N PHE A 235 8.66 -14.07 -2.91
CA PHE A 235 7.86 -12.93 -2.50
C PHE A 235 8.42 -12.28 -1.23
N GLY A 236 8.70 -13.04 -0.17
CA GLY A 236 9.29 -12.53 1.07
C GLY A 236 10.66 -11.88 0.85
N VAL A 237 11.50 -12.47 -0.01
CA VAL A 237 12.83 -11.93 -0.36
C VAL A 237 12.70 -10.62 -1.13
N LEU A 238 11.86 -10.57 -2.18
CA LEU A 238 11.62 -9.35 -2.95
C LEU A 238 11.08 -8.22 -2.08
N MET A 239 10.17 -8.53 -1.16
CA MET A 239 9.63 -7.56 -0.18
C MET A 239 10.71 -7.07 0.80
N ALA A 240 11.57 -7.96 1.29
CA ALA A 240 12.68 -7.57 2.17
C ALA A 240 13.69 -6.67 1.43
N ILE A 241 14.04 -7.00 0.19
CA ILE A 241 14.92 -6.16 -0.65
C ILE A 241 14.27 -4.79 -0.89
N GLY A 242 13.00 -4.77 -1.29
CA GLY A 242 12.26 -3.53 -1.51
C GLY A 242 12.21 -2.66 -0.26
N LEU A 243 11.98 -3.27 0.91
CA LEU A 243 11.99 -2.58 2.20
C LEU A 243 13.38 -2.02 2.54
N LEU A 244 14.45 -2.80 2.36
CA LEU A 244 15.83 -2.36 2.63
C LEU A 244 16.22 -1.19 1.72
N LEU A 245 15.90 -1.26 0.43
CA LEU A 245 16.11 -0.15 -0.50
C LEU A 245 15.34 1.10 -0.06
N TYR A 246 14.06 0.93 0.31
CA TYR A 246 13.22 2.02 0.76
C TYR A 246 13.74 2.65 2.06
N LEU A 247 14.17 1.84 3.03
CA LEU A 247 14.78 2.30 4.29
C LEU A 247 16.11 3.02 4.05
N GLY A 248 16.97 2.48 3.19
CA GLY A 248 18.24 3.09 2.84
C GLY A 248 18.06 4.48 2.20
N LEU A 249 17.17 4.58 1.21
CA LEU A 249 16.81 5.85 0.57
C LEU A 249 16.15 6.82 1.55
N PHE A 250 15.27 6.32 2.44
CA PHE A 250 14.64 7.12 3.47
C PHE A 250 15.66 7.72 4.44
N LEU A 251 16.56 6.89 4.98
CA LEU A 251 17.63 7.32 5.88
C LEU A 251 18.55 8.32 5.19
N TYR A 252 18.92 8.05 3.94
CA TYR A 252 19.70 8.99 3.12
C TYR A 252 19.00 10.34 2.99
N MET A 253 17.70 10.37 2.65
CA MET A 253 16.95 11.62 2.57
C MET A 253 16.84 12.32 3.92
N HIS A 254 16.66 11.57 5.01
CA HIS A 254 16.60 12.12 6.35
C HIS A 254 17.91 12.82 6.74
N PHE A 255 19.06 12.17 6.52
CA PHE A 255 20.37 12.75 6.81
C PHE A 255 20.74 13.90 5.88
N LYS A 256 20.43 13.80 4.57
CA LYS A 256 20.81 14.81 3.58
C LYS A 256 19.96 16.07 3.64
N TYR A 257 18.65 15.93 3.79
CA TYR A 257 17.72 17.06 3.64
C TYR A 257 17.08 17.51 4.94
N GLY A 258 17.32 16.81 6.06
CA GLY A 258 16.86 17.25 7.38
C GLY A 258 15.35 17.53 7.47
N PHE A 259 14.51 16.84 6.68
CA PHE A 259 13.06 17.05 6.67
C PHE A 259 12.37 16.39 7.88
N PRO A 260 11.43 17.08 8.53
CA PRO A 260 11.78 18.13 9.48
C PRO A 260 11.53 17.67 10.91
N LYS A 261 12.33 18.21 11.84
CA LYS A 261 11.92 18.33 13.25
C LYS A 261 10.60 19.09 13.28
N ASN A 262 9.55 18.44 13.76
CA ASN A 262 8.27 19.10 14.03
C ASN A 262 8.51 20.17 15.10
N THR A 263 8.36 21.43 14.71
CA THR A 263 7.76 22.49 15.53
C THR A 263 6.44 22.84 14.88
#